data_AF-A0A4R5D8L9-F1
#
_entry.id   AF-A0A4R5D8L9-F1
#
_cell.length_a   1.000
_cell.length_b   1.000
_cell.length_c   1.000
_cell.angle_alpha   90.00
_cell.angle_beta   90.00
_cell.angle_gamma   90.00
#
_symmetry.space_group_name_H-M   'P 1'
#
loop_
_entity.id
_entity.type
_entity.pdbx_description
1 polymer ?
#
loop_
_entity_poly.entity_id
_entity_poly.type
_entity_poly.pdbx_seq_one_letter_code
_entity_poly.pdbx_strand_id
1 'polypeptide(L)'
;MNKLEKVANFYGFYGIFIKQTSPAPPSFQPLPGSRESDLEDLRLQYIYQKDISEQHLITIKELVSDEETRHSSIETKIGNVITQAGLVFSITAVIAPFFNDTLNSQSLGIKIIVLIIFVLAFSAYVASILFATQIFGINKFRYKKTSVASVIDSGVTSEDILAKRVKDLIYQHRENQKVNNKKADILIYANRWFVSGFMLSGLLTGLITVSLMFVEKPDEKEKEYDRFINSLNIRLLNAESRLTQQQSIIFIHNDSLNDQRIRETFEQNKDEFDSIRFELKSFKALLHK
;
A
#
# COMPACT_ATOMS: atom_id res chain seq x y z
N MET A 1 -6.75 33.72 -8.28
CA MET A 1 -6.47 32.38 -7.71
C MET A 1 -7.24 31.36 -8.52
N ASN A 2 -6.54 30.51 -9.27
CA ASN A 2 -7.13 29.70 -10.35
C ASN A 2 -7.82 28.44 -9.78
N LYS A 3 -8.83 27.87 -10.46
CA LYS A 3 -9.58 26.68 -9.97
C LYS A 3 -8.64 25.49 -9.70
N LEU A 4 -7.63 25.31 -10.55
CA LEU A 4 -6.56 24.32 -10.39
C LEU A 4 -5.69 24.55 -9.16
N GLU A 5 -5.49 25.80 -8.78
CA GLU A 5 -4.67 26.20 -7.63
C GLU A 5 -5.37 25.89 -6.30
N LYS A 6 -6.71 26.05 -6.26
CA LYS A 6 -7.53 25.60 -5.12
C LYS A 6 -7.54 24.08 -4.98
N VAL A 7 -7.61 23.36 -6.10
CA VAL A 7 -7.55 21.89 -6.10
C VAL A 7 -6.16 21.41 -5.64
N ALA A 8 -5.08 22.00 -6.15
CA ALA A 8 -3.72 21.67 -5.75
C ALA A 8 -3.43 22.00 -4.27
N ASN A 9 -3.97 23.11 -3.75
CA ASN A 9 -3.88 23.44 -2.32
C ASN A 9 -4.73 22.51 -1.46
N PHE A 10 -5.93 22.15 -1.92
CA PHE A 10 -6.84 21.25 -1.20
C PHE A 10 -6.24 19.85 -1.04
N TYR A 11 -5.57 19.34 -2.08
CA TYR A 11 -4.88 18.04 -2.03
C TYR A 11 -3.43 18.11 -1.52
N GLY A 12 -2.95 19.30 -1.14
CA GLY A 12 -1.62 19.47 -0.54
C GLY A 12 -0.44 19.28 -1.50
N PHE A 13 -0.65 19.25 -2.81
CA PHE A 13 0.42 19.08 -3.82
C PHE A 13 1.43 20.22 -3.82
N TYR A 14 1.01 21.44 -3.44
CA TYR A 14 1.89 22.61 -3.39
C TYR A 14 3.01 22.47 -2.33
N GLY A 15 2.77 21.67 -1.29
CA GLY A 15 3.76 21.43 -0.21
C GLY A 15 4.76 20.32 -0.50
N ILE A 16 4.62 19.56 -1.60
CA ILE A 16 5.48 18.40 -1.91
C ILE A 16 6.83 18.85 -2.48
N PHE A 17 6.89 19.98 -3.20
CA PHE A 17 8.11 20.48 -3.84
C PHE A 17 8.78 21.65 -3.11
N ILE A 18 8.08 22.27 -2.15
CA ILE A 18 8.70 23.25 -1.26
C ILE A 18 9.27 22.46 -0.09
N LYS A 19 10.58 22.19 -0.17
CA LYS A 19 11.36 21.70 0.97
C LYS A 19 11.13 22.70 2.10
N GLN A 20 10.23 22.38 3.04
CA GLN A 20 10.23 23.04 4.34
C GLN A 20 11.54 22.62 4.99
N THR A 21 12.60 23.38 4.73
CA THR A 21 13.66 23.59 5.71
C THR A 21 12.98 24.30 6.87
N SER A 22 12.18 23.56 7.64
CA SER A 22 11.82 24.00 8.97
C SER A 22 13.15 24.04 9.71
N PRO A 23 13.71 25.23 10.03
CA PRO A 23 14.79 25.29 10.99
C PRO A 23 14.34 24.50 12.22
N ALA A 24 15.28 23.85 12.91
CA ALA A 24 15.02 23.23 14.20
C ALA A 24 14.08 24.17 14.98
N PRO A 25 12.91 23.69 15.44
CA PRO A 25 11.89 24.59 15.97
C PRO A 25 12.59 25.47 16.99
N PRO A 26 12.65 26.80 16.78
CA PRO A 26 13.21 27.68 17.77
C PRO A 26 12.54 27.29 19.08
N SER A 27 13.32 27.12 20.15
CA SER A 27 12.76 26.97 21.49
C SER A 27 11.68 28.04 21.61
N PHE A 28 10.41 27.62 21.62
CA PHE A 28 9.26 28.51 21.52
C PHE A 28 9.32 29.41 22.75
N GLN A 29 9.98 30.55 22.62
CA GLN A 29 9.77 31.67 23.51
C GLN A 29 8.47 32.29 23.01
N PRO A 30 7.38 32.18 23.79
CA PRO A 30 6.11 32.76 23.37
C PRO A 30 6.33 34.24 23.06
N LEU A 31 5.80 34.70 21.93
CA LEU A 31 5.81 36.12 21.60
C LEU A 31 5.12 36.89 22.74
N PRO A 32 5.68 38.04 23.18
CA PRO A 32 5.02 38.88 24.17
C PRO A 32 3.64 39.29 23.65
N GLY A 33 2.56 38.92 24.36
CA GLY A 33 1.18 39.16 23.92
C GLY A 33 0.57 38.07 23.03
N SER A 34 1.20 36.89 22.94
CA SER A 34 0.53 35.72 22.38
C SER A 34 -0.45 35.13 23.39
N ARG A 35 -1.61 34.67 22.92
CA ARG A 35 -2.67 34.01 23.72
C ARG A 35 -2.17 32.87 24.64
N GLU A 36 -0.96 32.35 24.37
CA GLU A 36 -0.27 31.33 25.17
C GLU A 36 0.53 31.85 26.38
N SER A 37 1.04 33.09 26.38
CA SER A 37 1.56 33.72 27.60
C SER A 37 0.42 34.02 28.57
N ASP A 38 -0.71 34.46 28.01
CA ASP A 38 -1.89 34.86 28.77
C ASP A 38 -2.49 33.72 29.58
N LEU A 39 -2.46 32.47 29.07
CA LEU A 39 -3.00 31.31 29.79
C LEU A 39 -2.20 30.93 31.04
N GLU A 40 -0.88 31.13 31.03
CA GLU A 40 -0.05 30.80 32.17
C GLU A 40 -0.09 31.90 33.22
N ASP A 41 -0.18 33.15 32.77
CA ASP A 41 -0.47 34.30 33.63
C ASP A 41 -1.86 34.17 34.27
N LEU A 42 -2.89 33.78 33.49
CA LEU A 42 -4.23 33.47 34.00
C LEU A 42 -4.24 32.32 35.00
N ARG A 43 -3.43 31.27 34.78
CA ARG A 43 -3.28 30.16 35.74
C ARG A 43 -2.70 30.66 37.06
N LEU A 44 -1.62 31.45 37.00
CA LEU A 44 -0.94 31.94 38.19
C LEU A 44 -1.81 32.94 38.96
N GLN A 45 -2.57 33.78 38.25
CA GLN A 45 -3.42 34.83 38.81
C GLN A 45 -4.85 34.38 39.15
N TYR A 46 -5.21 33.11 38.93
CA TYR A 46 -6.56 32.62 39.25
C TYR A 46 -6.86 32.70 40.75
N ILE A 47 -7.89 33.47 41.09
CA ILE A 47 -8.43 33.65 42.44
C ILE A 47 -9.85 33.07 42.48
N TYR A 48 -10.17 32.35 43.55
CA TYR A 48 -11.48 31.77 43.73
C TYR A 48 -12.56 32.85 43.91
N GLN A 49 -13.69 32.64 43.23
CA GLN A 49 -14.93 33.39 43.32
C GLN A 49 -16.09 32.41 43.26
N LYS A 50 -16.91 32.30 44.30
CA LYS A 50 -17.86 31.20 44.52
C LYS A 50 -18.70 30.81 43.30
N ASP A 51 -19.51 31.72 42.78
CA ASP A 51 -20.45 31.40 41.69
C ASP A 51 -19.77 31.27 40.32
N ILE A 52 -18.67 32.01 40.14
CA ILE A 52 -17.92 32.08 38.87
C ILE A 52 -16.96 30.89 38.73
N SER A 53 -16.40 30.42 39.84
CA SER A 53 -15.40 29.33 39.84
C SER A 53 -16.01 27.98 39.58
N GLU A 54 -17.26 27.75 40.01
CA GLU A 54 -17.99 26.54 39.66
C GLU A 54 -18.30 26.49 38.16
N GLN A 55 -18.74 27.62 37.57
CA GLN A 55 -18.95 27.71 36.13
C GLN A 55 -17.64 27.52 35.35
N HIS A 56 -16.55 28.19 35.77
CA HIS A 56 -15.23 27.97 35.18
C HIS A 56 -14.80 26.51 35.26
N LEU A 57 -15.02 25.84 36.39
CA LEU A 57 -14.68 24.42 36.54
C LEU A 57 -15.47 23.55 35.56
N ILE A 58 -16.76 23.82 35.36
CA ILE A 58 -17.59 23.09 34.39
C ILE A 58 -17.04 23.29 32.98
N THR A 59 -16.86 24.54 32.54
CA THR A 59 -16.36 24.85 31.20
C THR A 59 -14.96 24.27 30.96
N ILE A 60 -14.06 24.35 31.94
CA ILE A 60 -12.70 23.80 31.79
C ILE A 60 -12.73 22.28 31.73
N LYS A 61 -13.61 21.61 32.48
CA LYS A 61 -13.81 20.15 32.34
C LYS A 61 -14.32 19.79 30.95
N GLU A 62 -15.25 20.56 30.39
CA GLU A 62 -15.71 20.38 29.01
C GLU A 62 -14.55 20.52 28.02
N LEU A 63 -13.73 21.57 28.14
CA LEU A 63 -12.55 21.76 27.28
C LEU A 63 -11.52 20.63 27.40
N VAL A 64 -11.30 20.09 28.60
CA VAL A 64 -10.42 18.93 28.80
C VAL A 64 -11.03 17.67 28.16
N SER A 65 -12.34 17.47 28.32
CA SER A 65 -13.08 16.35 27.71
C SER A 65 -13.06 16.41 26.18
N ASP A 66 -13.23 17.59 25.60
CA ASP A 66 -13.13 17.82 24.16
C ASP A 66 -11.73 17.48 23.65
N GLU A 67 -10.70 17.82 24.41
CA GLU A 67 -9.31 17.53 24.07
C GLU A 67 -8.99 16.03 24.15
N GLU A 68 -9.57 15.31 25.11
CA GLU A 68 -9.51 13.84 25.18
C GLU A 68 -10.27 13.18 24.02
N THR A 69 -11.42 13.72 23.64
CA THR A 69 -12.18 13.27 22.47
C THR A 69 -11.39 13.49 21.18
N ARG A 70 -10.74 14.65 21.05
CA ARG A 70 -9.84 14.99 19.93
C ARG A 70 -8.69 13.98 19.84
N HIS A 71 -8.06 13.65 20.96
CA HIS A 71 -7.02 12.63 21.04
C HIS A 71 -7.50 11.27 20.51
N SER A 72 -8.63 10.77 21.00
CA SER A 72 -9.22 9.50 20.55
C SER A 72 -9.55 9.51 19.06
N SER A 73 -10.08 10.62 18.55
CA SER A 73 -10.38 10.80 17.13
C SER A 73 -9.11 10.74 16.27
N ILE A 74 -8.02 11.37 16.71
CA ILE A 74 -6.72 11.33 16.02
C ILE A 74 -6.23 9.88 15.95
N GLU A 75 -6.19 9.15 17.07
CA GLU A 75 -5.73 7.75 17.10
C GLU A 75 -6.57 6.82 16.23
N THR A 76 -7.89 7.01 16.26
CA THR A 76 -8.81 6.27 15.37
C THR A 76 -8.51 6.54 13.91
N LYS A 77 -8.33 7.80 13.51
CA LYS A 77 -8.01 8.17 12.12
C LYS A 77 -6.66 7.61 11.66
N ILE A 78 -5.67 7.57 12.54
CA ILE A 78 -4.36 6.96 12.26
C ILE A 78 -4.50 5.44 12.05
N GLY A 79 -5.24 4.77 12.94
CA GLY A 79 -5.55 3.35 12.80
C GLY A 79 -6.26 3.03 11.48
N ASN A 80 -7.16 3.93 11.04
CA ASN A 80 -7.82 3.81 9.75
C ASN A 80 -6.84 3.95 8.58
N VAL A 81 -5.90 4.91 8.61
CA VAL A 81 -4.87 5.06 7.56
C VAL A 81 -4.02 3.79 7.43
N ILE A 82 -3.59 3.20 8.55
CA ILE A 82 -2.81 1.96 8.55
C ILE A 82 -3.63 0.80 8.00
N THR A 83 -4.87 0.63 8.46
CA THR A 83 -5.76 -0.43 8.00
C THR A 83 -6.05 -0.33 6.50
N GLN A 84 -6.33 0.89 6.02
CA GLN A 84 -6.59 1.14 4.61
C GLN A 84 -5.34 0.90 3.74
N ALA A 85 -4.16 1.32 4.19
CA ALA A 85 -2.91 1.02 3.50
C ALA A 85 -2.65 -0.50 3.43
N GLY A 86 -2.90 -1.23 4.52
CA GLY A 86 -2.81 -2.70 4.55
C GLY A 86 -3.77 -3.37 3.57
N LEU A 87 -5.00 -2.88 3.46
CA LEU A 87 -5.98 -3.37 2.48
C LEU A 87 -5.49 -3.17 1.05
N VAL A 88 -4.93 -2.00 0.72
CA VAL A 88 -4.37 -1.73 -0.60
C VAL A 88 -3.26 -2.73 -0.92
N PHE A 89 -2.33 -2.99 0.00
CA PHE A 89 -1.27 -3.99 -0.21
C PHE A 89 -1.82 -5.38 -0.51
N SER A 90 -2.84 -5.82 0.23
CA SER A 90 -3.49 -7.11 -0.01
C SER A 90 -4.10 -7.20 -1.40
N ILE A 91 -4.82 -6.15 -1.85
CA ILE A 91 -5.39 -6.11 -3.20
C ILE A 91 -4.27 -6.11 -4.26
N THR A 92 -3.23 -5.29 -4.07
CA THR A 92 -2.10 -5.23 -5.01
C THR A 92 -1.39 -6.58 -5.12
N ALA A 93 -1.21 -7.31 -4.02
CA ALA A 93 -0.60 -8.64 -4.02
C ALA A 93 -1.44 -9.66 -4.82
N VAL A 94 -2.77 -9.59 -4.72
CA VAL A 94 -3.68 -10.45 -5.49
C VAL A 94 -3.65 -10.11 -6.98
N ILE A 95 -3.51 -8.84 -7.34
CA ILE A 95 -3.47 -8.39 -8.74
C ILE A 95 -2.08 -8.59 -9.36
N ALA A 96 -1.02 -8.74 -8.54
CA ALA A 96 0.37 -8.87 -9.00
C ALA A 96 0.61 -9.88 -10.14
N PRO A 97 0.04 -11.10 -10.12
CA PRO A 97 0.25 -12.07 -11.21
C PRO A 97 -0.29 -11.57 -12.57
N PHE A 98 -1.42 -10.86 -12.57
CA PHE A 98 -2.02 -10.31 -13.80
C PHE A 98 -1.15 -9.22 -14.43
N PHE A 99 -0.39 -8.49 -13.61
CA PHE A 99 0.58 -7.53 -14.13
C PHE A 99 1.72 -8.22 -14.87
N ASN A 100 2.18 -9.39 -14.44
CA ASN A 100 3.27 -10.09 -15.11
C ASN A 100 2.89 -10.47 -16.55
N ASP A 101 1.73 -11.08 -16.74
CA ASP A 101 1.27 -11.53 -18.06
C ASP A 101 1.01 -10.33 -19.00
N THR A 102 0.41 -9.27 -18.47
CA THR A 102 0.09 -8.05 -19.23
C THR A 102 1.35 -7.25 -19.58
N LEU A 103 2.30 -7.14 -18.66
CA LEU A 103 3.53 -6.38 -18.89
C LEU A 103 4.49 -7.13 -19.79
N ASN A 104 4.42 -8.47 -19.87
CA ASN A 104 5.32 -9.23 -20.72
C ASN A 104 5.14 -8.96 -22.22
N SER A 105 3.91 -8.70 -22.67
CA SER A 105 3.59 -8.34 -24.07
C SER A 105 3.91 -6.90 -24.45
N GLN A 106 4.25 -6.04 -23.47
CA GLN A 106 4.50 -4.62 -23.71
C GLN A 106 5.96 -4.32 -24.06
N SER A 107 6.19 -3.16 -24.68
CA SER A 107 7.56 -2.68 -24.95
C SER A 107 8.35 -2.44 -23.65
N LEU A 108 9.67 -2.65 -23.70
CA LEU A 108 10.56 -2.50 -22.54
C LEU A 108 10.42 -1.12 -21.87
N GLY A 109 10.21 -0.05 -22.65
CA GLY A 109 10.04 1.31 -22.14
C GLY A 109 8.80 1.46 -21.24
N ILE A 110 7.66 0.90 -21.66
CA ILE A 110 6.42 0.90 -20.85
C ILE A 110 6.65 0.12 -19.55
N LYS A 111 7.33 -1.04 -19.61
CA LYS A 111 7.64 -1.83 -18.41
C LYS A 111 8.43 -1.03 -17.38
N ILE A 112 9.44 -0.28 -17.83
CA ILE A 112 10.27 0.57 -16.95
C ILE A 112 9.42 1.67 -16.31
N ILE A 113 8.57 2.36 -17.08
CA ILE A 113 7.70 3.43 -16.56
C ILE A 113 6.72 2.90 -15.52
N VAL A 114 6.04 1.78 -15.82
CA VAL A 114 5.10 1.12 -14.91
C VAL A 114 5.82 0.71 -13.62
N LEU A 115 7.03 0.13 -13.73
CA LEU A 115 7.83 -0.26 -12.57
C LEU A 115 8.21 0.94 -11.69
N ILE A 116 8.63 2.06 -12.29
CA ILE A 116 8.96 3.28 -11.55
C ILE A 116 7.73 3.81 -10.80
N ILE A 117 6.58 3.91 -11.46
CA ILE A 117 5.33 4.38 -10.83
C ILE A 117 4.91 3.43 -9.70
N PHE A 118 5.03 2.12 -9.91
CA PHE A 118 4.75 1.11 -8.89
C PHE A 118 5.64 1.29 -7.66
N VAL A 119 6.97 1.43 -7.84
CA VAL A 119 7.92 1.63 -6.74
C VAL A 119 7.63 2.94 -6.00
N LEU A 120 7.27 4.02 -6.69
CA LEU A 120 6.89 5.28 -6.07
C LEU A 120 5.59 5.15 -5.27
N ALA A 121 4.57 4.48 -5.82
CA ALA A 121 3.31 4.23 -5.12
C ALA A 121 3.53 3.39 -3.85
N PHE A 122 4.30 2.31 -3.98
CA PHE A 122 4.67 1.44 -2.87
C PHE A 122 5.43 2.20 -1.79
N SER A 123 6.43 2.99 -2.17
CA SER A 123 7.22 3.80 -1.25
C SER A 123 6.36 4.84 -0.51
N ALA A 124 5.39 5.44 -1.19
CA ALA A 124 4.45 6.38 -0.58
C ALA A 124 3.55 5.70 0.48
N TYR A 125 3.08 4.48 0.22
CA TYR A 125 2.32 3.72 1.23
C TYR A 125 3.18 3.31 2.42
N VAL A 126 4.40 2.85 2.19
CA VAL A 126 5.34 2.52 3.26
C VAL A 126 5.64 3.77 4.10
N ALA A 127 5.91 4.91 3.47
CA ALA A 127 6.11 6.18 4.17
C ALA A 127 4.90 6.56 5.03
N SER A 128 3.69 6.43 4.49
CA SER A 128 2.45 6.68 5.23
C SER A 128 2.36 5.84 6.53
N ILE A 129 2.64 4.54 6.43
CA ILE A 129 2.63 3.63 7.58
C ILE A 129 3.76 3.98 8.56
N LEU A 130 4.96 4.28 8.08
CA LEU A 130 6.09 4.68 8.93
C LEU A 130 5.78 5.95 9.72
N PHE A 131 5.13 6.95 9.11
CA PHE A 131 4.68 8.13 9.86
C PHE A 131 3.56 7.79 10.84
N ALA A 132 2.54 7.04 10.41
CA ALA A 132 1.42 6.66 11.27
C ALA A 132 1.87 5.89 12.52
N THR A 133 2.83 4.97 12.36
CA THR A 133 3.35 4.14 13.46
C THR A 133 4.17 4.92 14.49
N GLN A 134 4.73 6.09 14.12
CA GLN A 134 5.43 6.95 15.09
C GLN A 134 4.55 7.37 16.26
N ILE A 135 3.23 7.43 16.07
CA ILE A 135 2.27 7.91 17.06
C ILE A 135 2.07 6.90 18.21
N PHE A 136 2.28 5.60 17.96
CA PHE A 136 2.17 4.56 18.99
C PHE A 136 3.36 4.51 19.96
N GLY A 137 4.39 5.35 19.75
CA GLY A 137 5.49 5.47 20.69
C GLY A 137 5.05 6.09 22.02
N ILE A 138 4.69 5.25 23.01
CA ILE A 138 4.22 5.66 24.34
C ILE A 138 5.17 6.66 25.01
N ASN A 139 6.48 6.49 24.83
CA ASN A 139 7.49 7.36 25.43
C ASN A 139 7.55 8.76 24.79
N LYS A 140 7.06 8.94 23.57
CA LYS A 140 7.13 10.21 22.82
C LYS A 140 5.95 11.13 23.12
N PHE A 141 4.78 10.57 23.42
CA PHE A 141 3.55 11.34 23.64
C PHE A 141 3.03 11.11 25.06
N ARG A 142 3.58 11.86 26.02
CA ARG A 142 3.18 11.79 27.43
C ARG A 142 2.11 12.82 27.73
N TYR A 143 0.89 12.35 27.95
CA TYR A 143 -0.21 13.19 28.42
C TYR A 143 -0.01 13.56 29.88
N LYS A 144 -0.32 14.80 30.21
CA LYS A 144 -0.39 15.27 31.59
C LYS A 144 -1.76 14.90 32.15
N LYS A 145 -1.77 14.42 33.39
CA LYS A 145 -2.95 14.17 34.20
C LYS A 145 -2.72 14.83 35.56
N THR A 146 -3.80 15.25 36.21
CA THR A 146 -3.75 15.67 37.60
C THR A 146 -3.13 14.56 38.45
N SER A 147 -2.11 14.89 39.24
CA SER A 147 -1.46 13.93 40.11
C SER A 147 -2.26 13.72 41.39
N VAL A 148 -2.26 12.51 41.93
CA VAL A 148 -2.89 12.19 43.22
C VAL A 148 -2.25 13.03 44.34
N ALA A 149 -0.94 13.27 44.25
CA ALA A 149 -0.22 14.15 45.17
C ALA A 149 -0.78 15.58 45.15
N SER A 150 -1.08 16.15 43.97
CA SER A 150 -1.68 17.49 43.86
C SER A 150 -3.02 17.58 44.58
N VAL A 151 -3.84 16.53 44.47
CA VAL A 151 -5.15 16.42 45.12
C VAL A 151 -5.01 16.31 46.64
N ILE A 152 -4.07 15.50 47.14
CA ILE A 152 -3.86 15.34 48.58
C ILE A 152 -3.26 16.61 49.21
N ASP A 153 -2.38 17.29 48.48
CA ASP A 153 -1.72 18.54 48.87
C ASP A 153 -2.58 19.78 48.54
N SER A 154 -3.85 19.60 48.19
CA SER A 154 -4.76 20.72 47.94
C SER A 154 -5.15 21.35 49.29
N GLY A 155 -5.18 22.68 49.34
CA GLY A 155 -5.14 23.47 50.58
C GLY A 155 -6.22 23.14 51.63
N VAL A 156 -6.17 23.83 52.77
CA VAL A 156 -7.00 23.49 53.95
C VAL A 156 -8.49 23.74 53.70
N THR A 157 -8.84 24.64 52.78
CA THR A 157 -10.23 25.01 52.49
C THR A 157 -10.74 24.45 51.17
N SER A 158 -12.05 24.20 51.06
CA SER A 158 -12.69 23.78 49.81
C SER A 158 -12.44 24.73 48.63
N GLU A 159 -12.26 26.01 48.93
CA GLU A 159 -11.96 27.06 47.93
C GLU A 159 -10.55 26.89 47.35
N ASP A 160 -9.56 26.60 48.21
CA ASP A 160 -8.19 26.31 47.78
C ASP A 160 -8.12 25.05 46.93
N ILE A 161 -8.91 24.02 47.29
CA ILE A 161 -9.02 22.78 46.52
C ILE A 161 -9.58 23.06 45.14
N LEU A 162 -10.64 23.85 45.05
CA LEU A 162 -11.28 24.17 43.78
C LEU A 162 -10.38 25.05 42.90
N ALA A 163 -9.72 26.05 43.48
CA ALA A 163 -8.75 26.89 42.79
C ALA A 163 -7.56 26.08 42.26
N LYS A 164 -6.98 25.19 43.07
CA LYS A 164 -5.89 24.31 42.64
C LYS A 164 -6.33 23.38 41.52
N ARG A 165 -7.55 22.82 41.62
CA ARG A 165 -8.12 21.96 40.58
C ARG A 165 -8.30 22.69 39.25
N VAL A 166 -8.81 23.92 39.28
CA VAL A 166 -8.93 24.76 38.07
C VAL A 166 -7.55 25.00 37.46
N LYS A 167 -6.55 25.37 38.27
CA LYS A 167 -5.17 25.58 37.80
C LYS A 167 -4.57 24.32 37.16
N ASP A 168 -4.74 23.15 37.79
CA ASP A 168 -4.25 21.88 37.27
C ASP A 168 -4.91 21.49 35.94
N LEU A 169 -6.22 21.73 35.80
CA LEU A 169 -6.93 21.44 34.56
C LEU A 169 -6.51 22.38 33.43
N ILE A 170 -6.29 23.67 33.70
CA ILE A 170 -5.74 24.62 32.72
C ILE A 170 -4.37 24.13 32.23
N TYR A 171 -3.49 23.74 33.16
CA TYR A 171 -2.17 23.19 32.83
C TYR A 171 -2.27 21.91 32.00
N GLN A 172 -3.14 20.98 32.41
CA GLN A 172 -3.39 19.73 31.69
C GLN A 172 -3.87 19.99 30.27
N HIS A 173 -4.88 20.86 30.09
CA HIS A 173 -5.41 21.19 28.78
C HIS A 173 -4.31 21.74 27.87
N ARG A 174 -3.53 22.72 28.35
CA ARG A 174 -2.44 23.35 27.58
C ARG A 174 -1.39 22.33 27.13
N GLU A 175 -0.90 21.50 28.04
CA GLU A 175 0.16 20.54 27.71
C GLU A 175 -0.35 19.42 26.79
N ASN A 176 -1.58 18.94 27.01
CA ASN A 176 -2.18 17.92 26.16
C ASN A 176 -2.51 18.45 24.76
N GLN A 177 -2.91 19.73 24.65
CA GLN A 177 -3.13 20.38 23.36
C GLN A 177 -1.86 20.39 22.50
N LYS A 178 -0.68 20.69 23.10
CA LYS A 178 0.62 20.63 22.40
C LYS A 178 0.93 19.22 21.90
N VAL A 179 0.67 18.21 22.73
CA VAL A 179 0.88 16.79 22.37
C VAL A 179 -0.03 16.39 21.21
N ASN A 180 -1.32 16.74 21.29
CA ASN A 180 -2.29 16.42 20.26
C ASN A 180 -2.05 17.18 18.95
N ASN A 181 -1.59 18.43 18.99
CA ASN A 181 -1.19 19.16 17.78
C ASN A 181 -0.03 18.43 17.06
N LYS A 182 0.99 17.96 17.80
CA LYS A 182 2.08 17.16 17.20
C LYS A 182 1.58 15.85 16.59
N LYS A 183 0.64 15.14 17.26
CA LYS A 183 0.02 13.94 16.68
C LYS A 183 -0.80 14.26 15.44
N ALA A 184 -1.52 15.38 15.43
CA ALA A 184 -2.28 15.83 14.28
C ALA A 184 -1.37 16.15 13.08
N ASP A 185 -0.22 16.79 13.29
CA ASP A 185 0.76 17.02 12.23
C ASP A 185 1.22 15.69 11.60
N ILE A 186 1.58 14.71 12.43
CA ILE A 186 1.99 13.39 11.94
C ILE A 186 0.84 12.70 11.18
N LEU A 187 -0.40 12.79 11.66
CA LEU A 187 -1.58 12.29 10.94
C LEU A 187 -1.73 12.97 9.57
N ILE A 188 -1.54 14.29 9.49
CA ILE A 188 -1.60 15.03 8.22
C ILE A 188 -0.52 14.52 7.26
N TYR A 189 0.72 14.33 7.72
CA TYR A 189 1.80 13.79 6.89
C TYR A 189 1.50 12.36 6.44
N ALA A 190 1.09 11.47 7.35
CA ALA A 190 0.72 10.10 7.01
C ALA A 190 -0.39 10.05 5.97
N ASN A 191 -1.44 10.87 6.13
CA ASN A 191 -2.54 10.95 5.19
C ASN A 191 -2.12 11.51 3.82
N ARG A 192 -1.24 12.52 3.77
CA ARG A 192 -0.72 13.06 2.51
C ARG A 192 0.06 12.00 1.71
N TRP A 193 0.89 11.22 2.38
CA TRP A 193 1.62 10.12 1.75
C TRP A 193 0.67 9.01 1.27
N PHE A 194 -0.36 8.69 2.06
CA PHE A 194 -1.40 7.73 1.66
C PHE A 194 -2.13 8.19 0.39
N VAL A 195 -2.59 9.45 0.35
CA VAL A 195 -3.28 10.03 -0.81
C VAL A 195 -2.35 10.05 -2.03
N SER A 196 -1.07 10.36 -1.86
CA SER A 196 -0.08 10.32 -2.95
C SER A 196 0.08 8.91 -3.51
N GLY A 197 0.19 7.90 -2.64
CA GLY A 197 0.21 6.49 -3.04
C GLY A 197 -1.07 6.06 -3.77
N PHE A 198 -2.22 6.52 -3.29
CA PHE A 198 -3.52 6.26 -3.91
C PHE A 198 -3.63 6.86 -5.32
N MET A 199 -3.21 8.12 -5.49
CA MET A 199 -3.18 8.78 -6.80
C MET A 199 -2.24 8.07 -7.78
N LEU A 200 -1.04 7.70 -7.33
CA LEU A 200 -0.08 6.95 -8.16
C LEU A 200 -0.61 5.56 -8.54
N SER A 201 -1.31 4.88 -7.63
CA SER A 201 -1.95 3.59 -7.90
C SER A 201 -3.10 3.71 -8.88
N GLY A 202 -3.90 4.78 -8.79
CA GLY A 202 -4.93 5.11 -9.78
C GLY A 202 -4.34 5.37 -11.16
N LEU A 203 -3.25 6.15 -11.23
CA LEU A 203 -2.51 6.40 -12.47
C LEU A 203 -1.96 5.09 -13.07
N LEU A 204 -1.35 4.26 -12.24
CA LEU A 204 -0.82 2.95 -12.62
C LEU A 204 -1.91 2.06 -13.22
N THR A 205 -3.05 1.98 -12.53
CA THR A 205 -4.21 1.21 -12.97
C THR A 205 -4.76 1.72 -14.30
N GLY A 206 -4.84 3.04 -14.47
CA GLY A 206 -5.23 3.67 -15.74
C GLY A 206 -4.28 3.30 -16.88
N LEU A 207 -2.96 3.39 -16.65
CA LEU A 207 -1.95 3.03 -17.66
C LEU A 207 -2.05 1.57 -18.08
N ILE A 208 -2.23 0.65 -17.13
CA ILE A 208 -2.39 -0.78 -17.44
C ILE A 208 -3.72 -1.03 -18.17
N THR A 209 -4.81 -0.39 -17.76
CA THR A 209 -6.12 -0.53 -18.44
C THR A 209 -6.06 -0.06 -19.89
N VAL A 210 -5.43 1.09 -20.14
CA VAL A 210 -5.22 1.60 -21.49
C VAL A 210 -4.31 0.65 -22.27
N SER A 211 -3.22 0.16 -21.66
CA SER A 211 -2.33 -0.81 -22.30
C SER A 211 -3.07 -2.07 -22.72
N LEU A 212 -3.97 -2.60 -21.87
CA LEU A 212 -4.80 -3.76 -22.17
C LEU A 212 -5.74 -3.56 -23.36
N MET A 213 -6.25 -2.34 -23.60
CA MET A 213 -7.06 -2.05 -24.78
C MET A 213 -6.27 -2.09 -26.09
N PHE A 214 -4.95 -1.86 -26.01
CA PHE A 214 -4.04 -1.89 -27.15
C PHE A 214 -3.19 -3.16 -27.22
N VAL A 215 -3.37 -4.11 -26.29
CA VAL A 215 -2.81 -5.45 -26.46
C VAL A 215 -3.54 -6.07 -27.63
N GLU A 216 -2.85 -6.17 -28.77
CA GLU A 216 -3.27 -7.04 -29.86
C GLU A 216 -3.53 -8.42 -29.25
N LYS A 217 -4.77 -8.90 -29.41
CA LYS A 217 -5.08 -10.27 -28.99
C LYS A 217 -4.03 -11.16 -29.66
N PRO A 218 -3.39 -12.09 -28.93
CA PRO A 218 -2.49 -13.05 -29.55
C PRO A 218 -3.24 -13.64 -30.74
N ASP A 219 -2.66 -13.48 -31.93
CA ASP A 219 -3.31 -13.78 -33.19
C ASP A 219 -3.92 -15.19 -33.06
N GLU A 220 -5.21 -15.36 -33.32
CA GLU A 220 -5.87 -16.68 -33.13
C GLU A 220 -5.08 -17.79 -33.86
N LYS A 221 -4.39 -17.39 -34.92
CA LYS A 221 -3.42 -18.15 -35.69
C LYS A 221 -2.25 -18.67 -34.85
N GLU A 222 -1.63 -17.88 -33.99
CA GLU A 222 -0.51 -18.30 -33.13
C GLU A 222 -0.93 -19.38 -32.13
N LYS A 223 -2.13 -19.22 -31.53
CA LYS A 223 -2.72 -20.27 -30.66
C LYS A 223 -3.15 -21.52 -31.43
N GLU A 224 -3.54 -21.39 -32.70
CA GLU A 224 -3.82 -22.53 -33.57
C GLU A 224 -2.53 -23.25 -33.97
N TYR A 225 -1.46 -22.49 -34.25
CA TYR A 225 -0.13 -23.01 -34.54
C TYR A 225 0.47 -23.77 -33.36
N ASP A 226 0.43 -23.22 -32.16
CA ASP A 226 0.91 -23.92 -30.96
C ASP A 226 0.13 -25.21 -30.69
N ARG A 227 -1.19 -25.20 -30.89
CA ARG A 227 -2.02 -26.40 -30.78
C ARG A 227 -1.66 -27.43 -31.85
N PHE A 228 -1.41 -27.00 -33.08
CA PHE A 228 -1.01 -27.87 -34.17
C PHE A 228 0.37 -28.49 -33.92
N ILE A 229 1.37 -27.70 -33.53
CA ILE A 229 2.71 -28.19 -33.17
C ILE A 229 2.66 -29.19 -32.02
N ASN A 230 1.88 -28.89 -30.98
CA ASN A 230 1.71 -29.81 -29.86
C ASN A 230 1.03 -31.12 -30.30
N SER A 231 0.04 -31.06 -31.18
CA SER A 231 -0.60 -32.26 -31.74
C SER A 231 0.37 -33.11 -32.57
N LEU A 232 1.25 -32.49 -33.37
CA LEU A 232 2.26 -33.18 -34.16
C LEU A 232 3.33 -33.83 -33.27
N ASN A 233 3.79 -33.13 -32.23
CA ASN A 233 4.74 -33.69 -31.27
C ASN A 233 4.18 -34.93 -30.53
N ILE A 234 2.90 -34.89 -30.13
CA ILE A 234 2.24 -36.05 -29.51
C ILE A 234 2.13 -37.21 -30.50
N ARG A 235 1.74 -36.95 -31.76
CA ARG A 235 1.68 -37.98 -32.80
C ARG A 235 3.04 -38.60 -33.07
N LEU A 236 4.09 -37.78 -33.14
CA LEU A 236 5.47 -38.23 -33.34
C LEU A 236 5.94 -39.13 -32.19
N LEU A 237 5.71 -38.71 -30.94
CA LEU A 237 6.08 -39.48 -29.76
C LEU A 237 5.36 -40.84 -29.72
N ASN A 238 4.08 -40.87 -30.08
CA ASN A 238 3.31 -42.11 -30.17
C ASN A 238 3.81 -43.04 -31.28
N ALA A 239 4.17 -42.48 -32.44
CA ALA A 239 4.74 -43.25 -33.56
C ALA A 239 6.13 -43.83 -33.20
N GLU A 240 6.99 -43.04 -32.54
CA GLU A 240 8.30 -43.47 -32.04
C GLU A 240 8.18 -44.61 -31.01
N SER A 241 7.23 -44.49 -30.09
CA SER A 241 6.93 -45.54 -29.11
C SER A 241 6.48 -46.85 -29.79
N ARG A 242 5.60 -46.77 -30.79
CA ARG A 242 5.16 -47.94 -31.58
C ARG A 242 6.31 -48.60 -32.32
N LEU A 243 7.17 -47.81 -32.97
CA LEU A 243 8.36 -48.30 -33.66
C LEU A 243 9.31 -49.02 -32.71
N THR A 244 9.55 -48.44 -31.54
CA THR A 244 10.42 -49.03 -30.51
C THR A 244 9.85 -50.37 -29.99
N GLN A 245 8.53 -50.43 -29.77
CA GLN A 245 7.86 -51.68 -29.40
C GLN A 245 7.94 -52.75 -30.50
N GLN A 246 7.80 -52.36 -31.78
CA GLN A 246 7.89 -53.32 -32.87
C GLN A 246 9.31 -53.81 -33.12
N GLN A 247 10.32 -52.94 -32.99
CA GLN A 247 11.72 -53.36 -33.07
C GLN A 247 12.08 -54.41 -32.02
N SER A 248 11.57 -54.25 -30.79
CA SER A 248 11.80 -55.25 -29.74
C SER A 248 11.09 -56.58 -30.05
N ILE A 249 9.87 -56.54 -30.62
CA ILE A 249 9.16 -57.74 -31.08
C ILE A 249 9.92 -58.45 -32.20
N ILE A 250 10.40 -57.73 -33.22
CA ILE A 250 11.18 -58.29 -34.33
C ILE A 250 12.45 -58.98 -33.80
N PHE A 251 13.16 -58.33 -32.86
CA PHE A 251 14.37 -58.90 -32.27
C PHE A 251 14.10 -60.22 -31.52
N ILE A 252 12.93 -60.37 -30.90
CA ILE A 252 12.54 -61.57 -30.16
C ILE A 252 12.05 -62.70 -31.08
N HIS A 253 11.49 -62.40 -32.26
CA HIS A 253 10.77 -63.36 -33.12
C HIS A 253 11.48 -63.78 -34.41
N ASN A 254 12.80 -63.60 -34.47
CA ASN A 254 13.67 -63.72 -35.66
C ASN A 254 13.73 -65.13 -36.33
N ASP A 255 12.90 -66.09 -35.91
CA ASP A 255 12.93 -67.50 -36.34
C ASP A 255 11.55 -68.07 -36.77
N SER A 256 10.51 -67.24 -36.95
CA SER A 256 9.15 -67.71 -37.30
C SER A 256 8.62 -67.20 -38.65
N LEU A 257 7.82 -68.02 -39.35
CA LEU A 257 7.11 -67.69 -40.60
C LEU A 257 6.18 -66.45 -40.52
N ASN A 258 5.94 -65.90 -39.32
CA ASN A 258 5.17 -64.67 -39.10
C ASN A 258 5.99 -63.38 -39.36
N ASP A 259 7.29 -63.51 -39.66
CA ASP A 259 8.24 -62.41 -39.83
C ASP A 259 7.85 -61.43 -40.96
N GLN A 260 7.25 -61.93 -42.04
CA GLN A 260 6.87 -61.07 -43.16
C GLN A 260 5.78 -60.03 -42.79
N ARG A 261 4.73 -60.44 -42.07
CA ARG A 261 3.66 -59.52 -41.64
C ARG A 261 4.15 -58.49 -40.62
N ILE A 262 5.08 -58.90 -39.75
CA ILE A 262 5.66 -58.01 -38.75
C ILE A 262 6.55 -56.96 -39.43
N ARG A 263 7.35 -57.36 -40.44
CA ARG A 263 8.15 -56.44 -41.26
C ARG A 263 7.29 -55.48 -42.07
N GLU A 264 6.20 -55.94 -42.68
CA GLU A 264 5.25 -55.08 -43.41
C GLU A 264 4.62 -54.04 -42.48
N THR A 265 4.22 -54.43 -41.26
CA THR A 265 3.66 -53.50 -40.27
C THR A 265 4.71 -52.50 -39.76
N PHE A 266 5.97 -52.93 -39.63
CA PHE A 266 7.06 -52.07 -39.21
C PHE A 266 7.39 -51.01 -40.26
N GLU A 267 7.52 -51.40 -41.54
CA GLU A 267 7.76 -50.43 -42.62
C GLU A 267 6.58 -49.45 -42.75
N GLN A 268 5.33 -49.91 -42.62
CA GLN A 268 4.18 -49.02 -42.63
C GLN A 268 4.22 -47.96 -41.49
N ASN A 269 4.58 -48.36 -40.28
CA ASN A 269 4.69 -47.43 -39.15
C ASN A 269 5.90 -46.50 -39.26
N LYS A 270 6.97 -46.95 -39.92
CA LYS A 270 8.16 -46.15 -40.21
C LYS A 270 7.86 -45.09 -41.25
N ASP A 271 7.12 -45.43 -42.30
CA ASP A 271 6.62 -44.49 -43.29
C ASP A 271 5.70 -43.43 -42.65
N GLU A 272 4.82 -43.85 -41.72
CA GLU A 272 3.98 -42.91 -40.94
C GLU A 272 4.84 -41.95 -40.10
N PHE A 273 5.85 -42.46 -39.39
CA PHE A 273 6.78 -41.65 -38.60
C PHE A 273 7.56 -40.64 -39.45
N ASP A 274 8.14 -41.10 -40.57
CA ASP A 274 8.92 -40.25 -41.47
C ASP A 274 8.04 -39.18 -42.14
N SER A 275 6.78 -39.50 -42.46
CA SER A 275 5.79 -38.54 -42.95
C SER A 275 5.49 -37.45 -41.92
N ILE A 276 5.17 -37.82 -40.67
CA ILE A 276 4.91 -36.86 -39.57
C ILE A 276 6.15 -35.97 -39.32
N ARG A 277 7.35 -36.57 -39.35
CA ARG A 277 8.60 -35.84 -39.19
C ARG A 277 8.85 -34.84 -40.33
N PHE A 278 8.52 -35.22 -41.55
CA PHE A 278 8.62 -34.35 -42.72
C PHE A 278 7.61 -33.20 -42.66
N GLU A 279 6.37 -33.45 -42.27
CA GLU A 279 5.36 -32.41 -42.02
C GLU A 279 5.83 -31.41 -40.96
N LEU A 280 6.35 -31.90 -39.83
CA LEU A 280 6.87 -31.04 -38.76
C LEU A 280 8.05 -30.18 -39.26
N LYS A 281 8.96 -30.77 -40.04
CA LYS A 281 10.13 -30.06 -40.56
C LYS A 281 9.76 -29.02 -41.61
N SER A 282 8.86 -29.36 -42.55
CA SER A 282 8.39 -28.43 -43.59
C SER A 282 7.62 -27.27 -42.98
N PHE A 283 6.78 -27.55 -41.97
CA PHE A 283 6.04 -26.54 -41.25
C PHE A 283 6.96 -25.58 -40.46
N LYS A 284 7.97 -26.10 -39.75
CA LYS A 284 8.99 -25.25 -39.09
C LYS A 284 9.79 -24.40 -40.09
N ALA A 285 10.07 -24.94 -41.29
CA ALA A 285 10.79 -24.20 -42.32
C ALA A 285 9.95 -23.05 -42.91
N LEU A 286 8.62 -23.21 -42.99
CA LEU A 286 7.71 -22.14 -43.40
C LEU A 286 7.63 -21.01 -42.38
N LEU A 287 7.75 -21.31 -41.08
CA LEU A 287 7.73 -20.30 -40.01
C LEU A 287 8.99 -19.44 -39.92
N HIS A 288 10.12 -19.92 -40.47
CA HIS A 288 11.39 -19.18 -40.49
C HIS A 288 11.61 -18.34 -41.76
N LYS A 289 10.62 -18.30 -42.67
CA LYS A 289 10.61 -17.43 -43.86
C LYS A 289 9.73 -16.22 -43.63
#